data_AF-A0A7R9CND1-F1
#
_entry.id   AF-A0A7R9CND1-F1
#
_cell.length_a   1.000
_cell.length_b   1.000
_cell.length_c   1.000
_cell.angle_alpha   90.00
_cell.angle_beta   90.00
_cell.angle_gamma   90.00
#
_symmetry.space_group_name_H-M   'P 1'
#
loop_
_entity.id
_entity.type
_entity.pdbx_description
1 polymer ?
#
loop_
_entity_poly.entity_id
_entity_poly.type
_entity_poly.pdbx_seq_one_letter_code
_entity_poly.pdbx_strand_id
1 'polypeptide(L)'
;MLKQSPLIHELALYDVEGTLGVAADISQVDTGCKVCSFTGPEELDAALKVGGRPRETGRSSVRASDMQIRLLGSKIVLITASGTRTECGVSEEENFLENAKIVQELSVAIHKSCPMALIGVITNPINSMVPIVVETFKKQGDCTPGKVFGVTAIDVVRANTFVAETLGLDPECVFVPVVGGHSGATTIPILSQVKPCNELTQVIARRNGTICPPMLVCIDFFVLPDIKEQIERLTAAIQDADGDIIRAKRGRGIPTLSVAFAATRFAISLARGINGQPSVVECAYVASEVVQAVNYFSSPILIGPDGVMEYLGLPKMSEYENCLLSSAIPILQDDVKRGLYFVHGEPPPIMTSTSTGLHSATWYYSHHVFPRLSGYVFCQFTNTTQSTYHRETRGVKTDRGSTSIVTRE
;
A
#
# COMPACT_ATOMS: atom_id res chain seq x y z
N MET A 1 5.99 -14.53 -3.36
CA MET A 1 4.97 -13.85 -2.54
C MET A 1 3.58 -13.85 -3.19
N LEU A 2 3.29 -13.08 -4.25
CA LEU A 2 1.95 -13.12 -4.89
C LEU A 2 1.66 -14.44 -5.63
N LYS A 3 2.61 -14.90 -6.45
CA LYS A 3 2.57 -16.20 -7.15
C LYS A 3 2.29 -17.39 -6.22
N GLN A 4 2.68 -17.30 -4.95
CA GLN A 4 2.52 -18.37 -3.96
C GLN A 4 1.13 -18.39 -3.32
N SER A 5 0.36 -17.31 -3.43
CA SER A 5 -0.96 -17.25 -2.80
C SER A 5 -1.97 -18.10 -3.57
N PRO A 6 -2.72 -19.01 -2.92
CA PRO A 6 -3.77 -19.79 -3.57
C PRO A 6 -4.98 -18.93 -4.00
N LEU A 7 -5.09 -17.70 -3.48
CA LEU A 7 -6.16 -16.78 -3.85
C LEU A 7 -5.92 -16.10 -5.20
N ILE A 8 -4.68 -16.12 -5.71
CA ILE A 8 -4.32 -15.51 -6.99
C ILE A 8 -4.25 -16.61 -8.05
N HIS A 9 -5.08 -16.50 -9.08
CA HIS A 9 -5.16 -17.53 -10.13
C HIS A 9 -4.37 -17.12 -11.38
N GLU A 10 -4.27 -15.83 -11.64
CA GLU A 10 -3.57 -15.27 -12.78
C GLU A 10 -2.86 -13.97 -12.37
N LEU A 11 -1.60 -13.84 -12.78
CA LEU A 11 -0.70 -12.73 -12.51
C LEU A 11 -0.18 -12.19 -13.83
N ALA A 12 -0.71 -11.05 -14.25
CA ALA A 12 -0.17 -10.21 -15.31
C ALA A 12 0.95 -9.33 -14.75
N LEU A 13 2.12 -9.39 -15.35
CA LEU A 13 3.25 -8.51 -15.07
C LEU A 13 3.35 -7.53 -16.22
N TYR A 14 3.33 -6.23 -15.91
CA TYR A 14 3.51 -5.19 -16.90
C TYR A 14 4.69 -4.29 -16.52
N ASP A 15 5.48 -3.91 -17.50
CA ASP A 15 6.44 -2.82 -17.38
C ASP A 15 6.78 -2.30 -18.77
N VAL A 16 7.43 -1.14 -18.85
CA VAL A 16 7.93 -0.63 -20.13
C VAL A 16 9.04 -1.53 -20.66
N GLU A 17 9.81 -2.18 -19.79
CA GLU A 17 10.92 -3.05 -20.17
C GLU A 17 11.08 -4.27 -19.23
N GLY A 18 11.64 -5.37 -19.74
CA GLY A 18 12.18 -6.45 -18.90
C GLY A 18 11.19 -7.46 -18.32
N THR A 19 9.88 -7.35 -18.56
CA THR A 19 8.89 -8.25 -17.93
C THR A 19 8.98 -9.71 -18.38
N LEU A 20 9.40 -9.97 -19.62
CA LEU A 20 9.49 -11.35 -20.14
C LEU A 20 10.44 -12.22 -19.32
N GLY A 21 11.63 -11.70 -18.96
CA GLY A 21 12.60 -12.42 -18.14
C GLY A 21 12.10 -12.67 -16.72
N VAL A 22 11.45 -11.65 -16.13
CA VAL A 22 10.86 -11.75 -14.78
C VAL A 22 9.73 -12.78 -14.76
N ALA A 23 8.85 -12.77 -15.76
CA ALA A 23 7.78 -13.75 -15.86
C ALA A 23 8.31 -15.17 -16.09
N ALA A 24 9.33 -15.33 -16.94
CA ALA A 24 9.96 -16.63 -17.18
C ALA A 24 10.51 -17.23 -15.89
N ASP A 25 11.17 -16.43 -15.05
CA ASP A 25 11.68 -16.83 -13.74
C ASP A 25 10.54 -17.20 -12.77
N ILE A 26 9.60 -16.28 -12.54
CA ILE A 26 8.48 -16.48 -11.59
C ILE A 26 7.56 -17.64 -12.02
N SER A 27 7.45 -17.92 -13.31
CA SER A 27 6.63 -19.02 -13.84
C SER A 27 7.15 -20.41 -13.43
N GLN A 28 8.44 -20.54 -13.07
CA GLN A 28 9.03 -21.79 -12.61
C GLN A 28 8.60 -22.17 -11.18
N VAL A 29 8.04 -21.22 -10.42
CA VAL A 29 7.52 -21.49 -9.08
C VAL A 29 6.29 -22.40 -9.17
N ASP A 30 6.33 -23.52 -8.47
CA ASP A 30 5.43 -24.68 -8.50
C ASP A 30 4.06 -24.42 -7.84
N THR A 31 3.36 -23.38 -8.29
CA THR A 31 2.03 -22.99 -7.78
C THR A 31 1.00 -22.91 -8.90
N GLY A 32 -0.29 -22.99 -8.56
CA GLY A 32 -1.40 -22.96 -9.52
C GLY A 32 -1.64 -21.61 -10.23
N CYS A 33 -1.01 -20.53 -9.76
CA CYS A 33 -1.13 -19.21 -10.34
C CYS A 33 -0.41 -19.12 -11.70
N LYS A 34 -1.12 -18.71 -12.75
CA LYS A 34 -0.56 -18.50 -14.09
C LYS A 34 0.12 -17.14 -14.17
N VAL A 35 1.23 -17.05 -14.91
CA VAL A 35 1.96 -15.79 -15.09
C VAL A 35 1.91 -15.40 -16.56
N CYS A 36 1.57 -14.14 -16.82
CA CYS A 36 1.62 -13.50 -18.13
C CYS A 36 2.52 -12.27 -18.04
N SER A 37 3.33 -12.01 -19.05
CA SER A 37 4.12 -10.78 -19.16
C SER A 37 3.60 -9.90 -20.28
N PHE A 38 3.65 -8.60 -20.05
CA PHE A 38 3.36 -7.56 -21.01
C PHE A 38 4.51 -6.54 -20.96
N THR A 39 5.11 -6.22 -22.10
CA THR A 39 6.23 -5.28 -22.19
C THR A 39 5.85 -4.16 -23.15
N GLY A 40 6.10 -2.92 -22.72
CA GLY A 40 5.92 -1.75 -23.56
C GLY A 40 4.52 -1.14 -23.50
N PRO A 41 4.39 0.16 -23.83
CA PRO A 41 3.15 0.94 -23.68
C PRO A 41 1.98 0.38 -24.50
N GLU A 42 2.25 -0.26 -25.64
CA GLU A 42 1.24 -0.89 -26.51
C GLU A 42 0.54 -2.09 -25.87
N GLU A 43 1.19 -2.76 -24.91
CA GLU A 43 0.66 -3.96 -24.25
C GLU A 43 -0.09 -3.65 -22.95
N LEU A 44 -0.13 -2.37 -22.51
CA LEU A 44 -0.78 -1.95 -21.27
C LEU A 44 -2.27 -2.31 -21.23
N ASP A 45 -3.00 -2.03 -22.31
CA ASP A 45 -4.43 -2.34 -22.42
C ASP A 45 -4.68 -3.86 -22.35
N ALA A 46 -3.78 -4.66 -22.95
CA ALA A 46 -3.84 -6.11 -22.89
C ALA A 46 -3.58 -6.62 -21.46
N ALA A 47 -2.59 -6.07 -20.76
CA ALA A 47 -2.25 -6.42 -19.38
C ALA A 47 -3.43 -6.21 -18.42
N LEU A 48 -4.15 -5.11 -18.58
CA LEU A 48 -5.29 -4.78 -17.72
C LEU A 48 -6.51 -5.68 -17.98
N LYS A 49 -6.63 -6.23 -19.20
CA LYS A 49 -7.74 -7.10 -19.64
C LYS A 49 -7.47 -8.59 -19.49
N VAL A 50 -6.37 -8.97 -18.83
CA VAL A 50 -6.04 -10.38 -18.53
C VAL A 50 -7.18 -11.06 -17.75
N GLY A 51 -7.34 -12.37 -17.94
CA GLY A 51 -8.52 -13.13 -17.48
C GLY A 51 -9.78 -12.90 -18.31
N GLY A 52 -9.69 -12.03 -19.32
CA GLY A 52 -10.79 -11.65 -20.19
C GLY A 52 -10.95 -12.42 -21.49
N ARG A 53 -10.05 -13.35 -21.82
CA ARG A 53 -10.20 -14.15 -23.04
C ARG A 53 -11.28 -15.21 -22.82
N PRO A 54 -12.37 -15.23 -23.61
CA PRO A 54 -13.20 -16.43 -23.68
C PRO A 54 -12.27 -17.59 -24.07
N ARG A 55 -12.36 -18.73 -23.37
CA ARG A 55 -11.74 -19.97 -23.84
C ARG A 55 -12.09 -20.11 -25.31
N GLU A 56 -11.09 -20.24 -26.18
CA GLU A 56 -11.31 -20.55 -27.59
C GLU A 56 -11.87 -21.97 -27.71
N THR A 57 -13.16 -22.14 -27.40
CA THR A 57 -13.96 -23.18 -28.01
C THR A 57 -14.35 -22.63 -29.38
N GLY A 58 -13.79 -23.20 -30.43
CA GLY A 58 -13.94 -22.73 -31.80
C GLY A 58 -15.40 -22.37 -32.16
N ARG A 59 -15.51 -21.29 -32.95
CA ARG A 59 -16.74 -20.58 -33.41
C ARG A 59 -17.36 -19.63 -32.39
N SER A 60 -17.02 -18.35 -32.51
CA SER A 60 -17.88 -17.32 -33.15
C SER A 60 -17.43 -15.92 -32.69
N SER A 61 -17.30 -15.01 -33.65
CA SER A 61 -17.04 -13.59 -33.46
C SER A 61 -18.22 -12.92 -32.73
N VAL A 62 -18.12 -12.79 -31.41
CA VAL A 62 -19.06 -11.98 -30.63
C VAL A 62 -18.32 -10.72 -30.20
N ARG A 63 -18.78 -9.55 -30.67
CA ARG A 63 -18.37 -8.25 -30.13
C ARG A 63 -18.63 -8.28 -28.62
N ALA A 64 -17.58 -8.13 -27.82
CA ALA A 64 -17.71 -8.08 -26.37
C ALA A 64 -18.66 -6.93 -26.00
N SER A 65 -19.77 -7.25 -25.34
CA SER A 65 -20.67 -6.23 -24.78
C SER A 65 -20.01 -5.55 -23.57
N ASP A 66 -20.38 -4.32 -23.24
CA ASP A 66 -19.83 -3.57 -22.09
C ASP A 66 -19.95 -4.36 -20.77
N MET A 67 -20.95 -5.23 -20.64
CA MET A 67 -21.13 -6.12 -19.48
C MET A 67 -20.05 -7.22 -19.39
N GLN A 68 -19.56 -7.72 -20.53
CA GLN A 68 -18.46 -8.68 -20.57
C GLN A 68 -17.15 -8.02 -20.14
N ILE A 69 -16.84 -6.81 -20.58
CA ILE A 69 -15.66 -6.03 -20.14
C ILE A 69 -15.70 -5.78 -18.61
N ARG A 70 -16.89 -5.53 -18.04
CA ARG A 70 -17.06 -5.34 -16.58
C ARG A 70 -16.77 -6.62 -15.77
N LEU A 71 -17.00 -7.79 -16.35
CA LEU A 71 -16.73 -9.09 -15.73
C LEU A 71 -15.31 -9.61 -16.04
N LEU A 72 -14.74 -9.21 -17.18
CA LEU A 72 -13.49 -9.69 -17.77
C LEU A 72 -12.41 -8.61 -17.65
N GLY A 73 -11.50 -8.78 -16.71
CA GLY A 73 -10.39 -7.86 -16.50
C GLY A 73 -9.80 -8.02 -15.11
N SER A 74 -8.65 -7.38 -14.88
CA SER A 74 -7.95 -7.41 -13.60
C SER A 74 -8.90 -6.97 -12.47
N LYS A 75 -8.89 -7.72 -11.37
CA LYS A 75 -9.73 -7.43 -10.19
C LYS A 75 -8.97 -6.63 -9.15
N ILE A 76 -7.65 -6.79 -9.12
CA ILE A 76 -6.73 -6.01 -8.31
C ILE A 76 -5.60 -5.52 -9.21
N VAL A 77 -5.29 -4.24 -9.14
CA VAL A 77 -4.17 -3.61 -9.86
C VAL A 77 -3.25 -2.95 -8.84
N LEU A 78 -1.97 -3.33 -8.82
CA LEU A 78 -0.96 -2.70 -7.96
C LEU A 78 -0.02 -1.80 -8.75
N ILE A 79 -0.08 -0.50 -8.50
CA ILE A 79 0.80 0.48 -9.13
C ILE A 79 2.06 0.64 -8.27
N THR A 80 3.13 -0.03 -8.65
CA THR A 80 4.48 0.18 -8.07
C THR A 80 5.44 0.85 -9.05
N ALA A 81 4.92 1.33 -10.18
CA ALA A 81 5.72 1.98 -11.21
C ALA A 81 6.32 3.28 -10.65
N SER A 82 7.62 3.45 -10.82
CA SER A 82 8.37 4.62 -10.36
C SER A 82 9.34 5.01 -11.46
N GLY A 83 9.67 6.30 -11.52
CA GLY A 83 10.68 6.85 -12.41
C GLY A 83 12.04 6.18 -12.28
N THR A 84 12.88 6.36 -13.30
CA THR A 84 14.15 5.65 -13.45
C THR A 84 15.28 6.19 -12.55
N ARG A 85 15.07 7.35 -11.92
CA ARG A 85 16.12 8.10 -11.21
C ARG A 85 15.90 8.11 -9.69
N THR A 86 16.13 6.97 -9.05
CA THR A 86 16.33 6.90 -7.59
C THR A 86 17.82 6.94 -7.22
N GLU A 87 18.59 7.80 -7.89
CA GLU A 87 19.99 8.06 -7.55
C GLU A 87 20.10 9.27 -6.62
N CYS A 88 21.08 9.26 -5.73
CA CYS A 88 21.37 10.37 -4.82
C CYS A 88 21.61 11.66 -5.62
N GLY A 89 20.71 12.66 -5.51
CA GLY A 89 20.85 13.97 -6.16
C GLY A 89 19.65 14.46 -6.98
N VAL A 90 18.61 13.64 -7.18
CA VAL A 90 17.34 14.08 -7.81
C VAL A 90 16.50 14.84 -6.79
N SER A 91 15.88 15.94 -7.20
CA SER A 91 15.02 16.72 -6.31
C SER A 91 13.71 15.98 -6.01
N GLU A 92 13.15 16.18 -4.81
CA GLU A 92 11.85 15.61 -4.44
C GLU A 92 10.73 16.01 -5.42
N GLU A 93 10.82 17.24 -5.95
CA GLU A 93 9.87 17.78 -6.93
C GLU A 93 9.95 17.09 -8.29
N GLU A 94 11.16 16.85 -8.82
CA GLU A 94 11.33 16.11 -10.08
C GLU A 94 10.80 14.67 -9.95
N ASN A 95 11.11 14.01 -8.83
CA ASN A 95 10.61 12.67 -8.55
C ASN A 95 9.07 12.64 -8.43
N PHE A 96 8.48 13.64 -7.77
CA PHE A 96 7.03 13.80 -7.74
C PHE A 96 6.45 13.94 -9.16
N LEU A 97 6.98 14.84 -9.99
CA LEU A 97 6.47 15.11 -11.33
C LEU A 97 6.59 13.91 -12.28
N GLU A 98 7.70 13.17 -12.22
CA GLU A 98 7.90 11.95 -13.03
C GLU A 98 6.87 10.88 -12.62
N ASN A 99 6.76 10.60 -11.32
CA ASN A 99 5.84 9.60 -10.81
C ASN A 99 4.37 10.00 -11.02
N ALA A 100 4.04 11.27 -10.88
CA ALA A 100 2.69 11.79 -11.10
C ALA A 100 2.20 11.56 -12.53
N LYS A 101 3.07 11.77 -13.53
CA LYS A 101 2.77 11.48 -14.94
C LYS A 101 2.49 10.00 -15.16
N ILE A 102 3.37 9.13 -14.66
CA ILE A 102 3.21 7.67 -14.78
C ILE A 102 1.89 7.22 -14.13
N VAL A 103 1.62 7.65 -12.89
CA VAL A 103 0.41 7.28 -12.17
C VAL A 103 -0.85 7.78 -12.88
N GLN A 104 -0.84 9.00 -13.43
CA GLN A 104 -1.97 9.54 -14.19
C GLN A 104 -2.22 8.75 -15.48
N GLU A 105 -1.18 8.44 -16.27
CA GLU A 105 -1.30 7.64 -17.50
C GLU A 105 -1.86 6.25 -17.22
N LEU A 106 -1.33 5.57 -16.19
CA LEU A 106 -1.84 4.27 -15.76
C LEU A 106 -3.29 4.37 -15.27
N SER A 107 -3.65 5.44 -14.56
CA SER A 107 -5.02 5.67 -14.09
C SER A 107 -6.02 5.77 -15.24
N VAL A 108 -5.66 6.50 -16.31
CA VAL A 108 -6.49 6.59 -17.53
C VAL A 108 -6.68 5.21 -18.17
N ALA A 109 -5.61 4.42 -18.27
CA ALA A 109 -5.68 3.08 -18.84
C ALA A 109 -6.53 2.11 -18.00
N ILE A 110 -6.37 2.16 -16.67
CA ILE A 110 -7.13 1.34 -15.71
C ILE A 110 -8.62 1.67 -15.78
N HIS A 111 -8.99 2.97 -15.75
CA HIS A 111 -10.38 3.39 -15.84
C HIS A 111 -11.05 2.88 -17.13
N LYS A 112 -10.34 2.96 -18.27
CA LYS A 112 -10.86 2.48 -19.56
C LYS A 112 -10.99 0.95 -19.63
N SER A 113 -10.06 0.21 -19.02
CA SER A 113 -9.91 -1.24 -19.24
C SER A 113 -10.54 -2.10 -18.16
N CYS A 114 -10.47 -1.66 -16.89
CA CYS A 114 -10.94 -2.41 -15.74
C CYS A 114 -11.45 -1.47 -14.61
N PRO A 115 -12.52 -0.67 -14.85
CA PRO A 115 -13.02 0.33 -13.90
C PRO A 115 -13.54 -0.26 -12.57
N MET A 116 -13.78 -1.58 -12.52
CA MET A 116 -14.20 -2.27 -11.30
C MET A 116 -13.03 -2.78 -10.44
N ALA A 117 -11.79 -2.63 -10.89
CA ALA A 117 -10.63 -3.12 -10.16
C ALA A 117 -10.43 -2.37 -8.83
N LEU A 118 -9.93 -3.09 -7.81
CA LEU A 118 -9.37 -2.48 -6.61
C LEU A 118 -7.93 -2.07 -6.90
N ILE A 119 -7.60 -0.80 -6.68
CA ILE A 119 -6.34 -0.19 -7.10
C ILE A 119 -5.49 0.06 -5.86
N GLY A 120 -4.34 -0.62 -5.75
CA GLY A 120 -3.33 -0.37 -4.72
C GLY A 120 -2.20 0.51 -5.27
N VAL A 121 -2.11 1.75 -4.79
CA VAL A 121 -1.04 2.70 -5.13
C VAL A 121 0.11 2.55 -4.14
N ILE A 122 1.28 2.19 -4.64
CA ILE A 122 2.52 2.01 -3.86
C ILE A 122 3.57 3.04 -4.29
N THR A 123 3.44 3.60 -5.50
CA THR A 123 4.29 4.68 -5.99
C THR A 123 4.31 5.87 -5.04
N ASN A 124 5.51 6.31 -4.70
CA ASN A 124 5.73 7.45 -3.81
C ASN A 124 5.78 8.79 -4.56
N PRO A 125 5.38 9.90 -3.90
CA PRO A 125 4.77 9.98 -2.56
C PRO A 125 3.28 9.59 -2.54
N ILE A 126 2.90 8.55 -1.78
CA ILE A 126 1.52 8.00 -1.74
C ILE A 126 0.48 9.09 -1.40
N ASN A 127 0.80 10.01 -0.49
CA ASN A 127 -0.08 11.10 -0.04
C ASN A 127 -0.57 11.98 -1.22
N SER A 128 0.25 12.16 -2.26
CA SER A 128 -0.11 12.92 -3.47
C SER A 128 -0.56 12.03 -4.63
N MET A 129 -0.07 10.80 -4.72
CA MET A 129 -0.42 9.88 -5.82
C MET A 129 -1.87 9.39 -5.74
N VAL A 130 -2.38 9.07 -4.54
CA VAL A 130 -3.79 8.64 -4.38
C VAL A 130 -4.79 9.71 -4.82
N PRO A 131 -4.66 10.99 -4.42
CA PRO A 131 -5.47 12.07 -4.97
C PRO A 131 -5.41 12.18 -6.49
N ILE A 132 -4.24 11.99 -7.11
CA ILE A 132 -4.10 12.03 -8.57
C ILE A 132 -4.95 10.94 -9.24
N VAL A 133 -4.90 9.71 -8.74
CA VAL A 133 -5.71 8.60 -9.27
C VAL A 133 -7.20 8.93 -9.14
N VAL A 134 -7.65 9.32 -7.95
CA VAL A 134 -9.07 9.59 -7.67
C VAL A 134 -9.59 10.76 -8.52
N GLU A 135 -8.86 11.86 -8.62
CA GLU A 135 -9.29 12.99 -9.46
C GLU A 135 -9.25 12.67 -10.96
N THR A 136 -8.30 11.86 -11.40
CA THR A 136 -8.24 11.40 -12.79
C THR A 136 -9.47 10.58 -13.16
N PHE A 137 -9.99 9.78 -12.22
CA PHE A 137 -11.23 9.03 -12.40
C PHE A 137 -12.45 9.95 -12.41
N LYS A 138 -12.51 10.94 -11.49
CA LYS A 138 -13.58 11.95 -11.47
C LYS A 138 -13.67 12.72 -12.78
N LYS A 139 -12.54 13.11 -13.38
CA LYS A 139 -12.49 13.77 -14.69
C LYS A 139 -13.07 12.92 -15.82
N GLN A 140 -13.06 11.59 -15.67
CA GLN A 140 -13.62 10.65 -16.64
C GLN A 140 -15.08 10.27 -16.34
N GLY A 141 -15.69 10.90 -15.33
CA GLY A 141 -17.10 10.72 -14.98
C GLY A 141 -17.38 9.58 -14.00
N ASP A 142 -16.36 8.99 -13.39
CA ASP A 142 -16.50 7.93 -12.39
C ASP A 142 -16.01 8.37 -11.01
N CYS A 143 -16.84 8.11 -10.00
CA CYS A 143 -16.62 8.47 -8.61
C CYS A 143 -16.66 7.20 -7.77
N THR A 144 -15.61 6.36 -7.85
CA THR A 144 -15.42 5.21 -6.95
C THR A 144 -14.24 5.42 -5.99
N PRO A 145 -14.32 6.38 -5.04
CA PRO A 145 -13.24 6.63 -4.08
C PRO A 145 -12.92 5.40 -3.22
N GLY A 146 -13.92 4.57 -2.91
CA GLY A 146 -13.76 3.35 -2.10
C GLY A 146 -13.00 2.20 -2.76
N LYS A 147 -12.49 2.37 -4.00
CA LYS A 147 -11.72 1.34 -4.72
C LYS A 147 -10.24 1.69 -4.89
N VAL A 148 -9.82 2.90 -4.50
CA VAL A 148 -8.43 3.35 -4.60
C VAL A 148 -7.81 3.38 -3.21
N PHE A 149 -6.71 2.66 -3.05
CA PHE A 149 -6.02 2.46 -1.78
C PHE A 149 -4.55 2.86 -1.91
N GLY A 150 -4.09 3.81 -1.12
CA GLY A 150 -2.67 3.99 -0.85
C GLY A 150 -2.20 2.90 0.11
N VAL A 151 -1.23 2.10 -0.34
CA VAL A 151 -0.78 0.92 0.39
C VAL A 151 0.21 1.33 1.49
N THR A 152 -0.30 1.60 2.68
CA THR A 152 0.48 2.00 3.87
C THR A 152 0.84 0.81 4.78
N ALA A 153 0.60 -0.42 4.32
CA ALA A 153 0.85 -1.64 5.09
C ALA A 153 2.31 -1.80 5.55
N ILE A 154 3.26 -1.17 4.86
CA ILE A 154 4.68 -1.20 5.25
C ILE A 154 4.90 -0.50 6.60
N ASP A 155 4.14 0.55 6.91
CA ASP A 155 4.26 1.27 8.17
C ASP A 155 3.78 0.41 9.34
N VAL A 156 2.69 -0.35 9.13
CA VAL A 156 2.20 -1.34 10.09
C VAL A 156 3.21 -2.46 10.29
N VAL A 157 3.81 -2.99 9.20
CA VAL A 157 4.85 -4.04 9.29
C VAL A 157 6.06 -3.54 10.09
N ARG A 158 6.52 -2.30 9.85
CA ARG A 158 7.60 -1.66 10.60
C ARG A 158 7.24 -1.47 12.07
N ALA A 159 6.07 -0.90 12.35
CA ALA A 159 5.60 -0.67 13.70
C ALA A 159 5.51 -1.97 14.50
N ASN A 160 4.93 -3.04 13.92
CA ASN A 160 4.87 -4.35 14.53
C ASN A 160 6.28 -4.89 14.86
N THR A 161 7.22 -4.76 13.92
CA THR A 161 8.59 -5.26 14.08
C THR A 161 9.32 -4.54 15.22
N PHE A 162 9.33 -3.20 15.21
CA PHE A 162 10.05 -2.41 16.22
C PHE A 162 9.42 -2.54 17.62
N VAL A 163 8.09 -2.59 17.70
CA VAL A 163 7.40 -2.81 18.97
C VAL A 163 7.66 -4.23 19.48
N ALA A 164 7.61 -5.25 18.63
CA ALA A 164 7.89 -6.62 19.02
C ALA A 164 9.33 -6.81 19.53
N GLU A 165 10.32 -6.20 18.88
CA GLU A 165 11.71 -6.20 19.33
C GLU A 165 11.86 -5.56 20.71
N THR A 166 11.19 -4.42 20.91
CA THR A 166 11.17 -3.72 22.20
C THR A 166 10.52 -4.58 23.29
N LEU A 167 9.48 -5.34 22.98
CA LEU A 167 8.77 -6.19 23.93
C LEU A 167 9.38 -7.59 24.09
N GLY A 168 10.31 -8.01 23.22
CA GLY A 168 10.80 -9.38 23.16
C GLY A 168 9.72 -10.38 22.72
N LEU A 169 8.81 -9.95 21.84
CA LEU A 169 7.73 -10.77 21.28
C LEU A 169 8.01 -11.13 19.81
N ASP A 170 7.25 -12.08 19.30
CA ASP A 170 7.20 -12.36 17.86
C ASP A 170 6.45 -11.23 17.12
N PRO A 171 7.05 -10.60 16.07
CA PRO A 171 6.37 -9.59 15.24
C PRO A 171 5.02 -10.02 14.66
N GLU A 172 4.81 -11.32 14.39
CA GLU A 172 3.53 -11.83 13.89
C GLU A 172 2.42 -11.79 14.94
N CYS A 173 2.79 -11.78 16.22
CA CYS A 173 1.84 -11.67 17.33
C CYS A 173 1.51 -10.22 17.68
N VAL A 174 2.23 -9.24 17.13
CA VAL A 174 2.04 -7.81 17.45
C VAL A 174 1.22 -7.11 16.37
N PHE A 175 0.31 -6.24 16.78
CA PHE A 175 -0.41 -5.36 15.87
C PHE A 175 -0.46 -3.93 16.41
N VAL A 176 0.04 -2.99 15.62
CA VAL A 176 0.02 -1.56 15.88
C VAL A 176 -0.77 -0.87 14.76
N PRO A 177 -1.91 -0.23 15.05
CA PRO A 177 -2.59 0.60 14.06
C PRO A 177 -1.69 1.78 13.69
N VAL A 178 -1.49 2.02 12.39
CA VAL A 178 -0.81 3.22 11.89
C VAL A 178 -1.80 4.03 11.07
N VAL A 179 -1.94 5.31 11.41
CA VAL A 179 -2.88 6.24 10.79
C VAL A 179 -2.16 7.46 10.21
N GLY A 180 -2.86 8.34 9.50
CA GLY A 180 -2.28 9.55 8.92
C GLY A 180 -1.98 9.41 7.42
N GLY A 181 -0.72 9.53 7.03
CA GLY A 181 -0.21 9.36 5.67
C GLY A 181 0.92 8.32 5.61
N HIS A 182 1.80 8.48 4.62
CA HIS A 182 2.96 7.62 4.37
C HIS A 182 4.23 8.44 4.10
N SER A 183 4.44 9.51 4.87
CA SER A 183 5.63 10.38 4.72
C SER A 183 6.03 10.97 6.07
N GLY A 184 7.15 10.48 6.63
CA GLY A 184 7.76 11.01 7.85
C GLY A 184 6.74 11.33 8.94
N ALA A 185 6.62 12.63 9.27
CA ALA A 185 5.73 13.14 10.30
C ALA A 185 4.23 12.83 10.09
N THR A 186 3.81 12.49 8.87
CA THR A 186 2.42 12.10 8.58
C THR A 186 2.11 10.65 8.96
N THR A 187 3.12 9.80 9.17
CA THR A 187 2.94 8.42 9.61
C THR A 187 2.80 8.38 11.14
N ILE A 188 1.60 8.07 11.64
CA ILE A 188 1.27 8.16 13.07
C ILE A 188 1.00 6.75 13.62
N PRO A 189 1.99 6.10 14.27
CA PRO A 189 1.77 4.84 14.94
C PRO A 189 0.98 5.05 16.24
N ILE A 190 -0.16 4.37 16.35
CA ILE A 190 -1.01 4.42 17.54
C ILE A 190 -0.53 3.38 18.55
N LEU A 191 0.59 3.69 19.20
CA LEU A 191 1.25 2.86 20.21
C LEU A 191 0.36 2.63 21.45
N SER A 192 -0.61 3.51 21.71
CA SER A 192 -1.62 3.33 22.77
C SER A 192 -2.64 2.21 22.49
N GLN A 193 -2.63 1.64 21.27
CA GLN A 193 -3.56 0.60 20.80
C GLN A 193 -2.87 -0.70 20.36
N VAL A 194 -1.62 -0.92 20.79
CA VAL A 194 -0.85 -2.14 20.50
C VAL A 194 -1.59 -3.38 21.01
N LYS A 195 -1.61 -4.45 20.19
CA LYS A 195 -2.12 -5.78 20.55
C LYS A 195 -1.04 -6.86 20.47
N PRO A 196 -1.10 -7.94 21.29
CA PRO A 196 -1.97 -8.13 22.45
C PRO A 196 -1.75 -7.03 23.51
N CYS A 197 -2.86 -6.63 24.13
CA CYS A 197 -3.13 -5.38 24.87
C CYS A 197 -1.93 -4.65 25.50
N ASN A 198 -1.81 -3.34 25.24
CA ASN A 198 -1.53 -2.23 26.16
C ASN A 198 -0.58 -2.48 27.36
N GLU A 199 0.46 -3.29 27.16
CA GLU A 199 1.51 -3.58 28.14
C GLU A 199 2.88 -3.06 27.71
N LEU A 200 2.98 -2.08 26.79
CA LEU A 200 4.26 -1.38 26.60
C LEU A 200 4.74 -0.82 27.96
N THR A 201 3.80 -0.25 28.73
CA THR A 201 4.03 0.26 30.08
C THR A 201 4.38 -0.80 31.12
N GLN A 202 3.82 -2.01 31.01
CA GLN A 202 4.04 -3.07 32.00
C GLN A 202 5.28 -3.92 31.68
N VAL A 203 5.63 -4.13 30.41
CA VAL A 203 6.81 -4.90 29.99
C VAL A 203 8.11 -4.09 30.17
N ILE A 204 8.11 -2.78 29.88
CA ILE A 204 9.27 -1.91 30.19
C ILE A 204 9.54 -1.91 31.70
N ALA A 205 8.50 -1.87 32.53
CA ALA A 205 8.63 -1.97 33.98
C ALA A 205 9.23 -3.32 34.44
N ARG A 206 8.95 -4.43 33.73
CA ARG A 206 9.55 -5.75 34.00
C ARG A 206 11.04 -5.81 33.67
N ARG A 207 11.50 -5.16 32.59
CA ARG A 207 12.95 -5.11 32.24
C ARG A 207 13.79 -4.34 33.27
N ASN A 208 13.19 -3.38 33.98
CA ASN A 208 13.86 -2.61 35.04
C ASN A 208 13.68 -3.21 36.46
N GLY A 209 13.32 -4.50 36.57
CA GLY A 209 13.52 -5.28 37.80
C GLY A 209 12.38 -5.29 38.81
N THR A 210 11.15 -4.86 38.46
CA THR A 210 9.99 -5.00 39.37
C THR A 210 9.02 -6.06 38.83
N ILE A 211 8.85 -7.15 39.58
CA ILE A 211 7.96 -8.27 39.26
C ILE A 211 6.54 -7.93 39.75
N CYS A 212 5.55 -7.90 38.87
CA CYS A 212 4.13 -7.88 39.26
C CYS A 212 3.42 -9.15 38.74
N PRO A 213 2.71 -9.91 39.60
CA PRO A 213 1.99 -11.12 39.22
C PRO A 213 0.69 -10.82 38.43
N PRO A 214 0.10 -11.83 37.76
CA PRO A 214 -0.94 -11.62 36.78
C PRO A 214 -2.31 -11.56 37.45
N MET A 215 -2.95 -10.40 37.46
CA MET A 215 -4.39 -10.23 37.25
C MET A 215 -4.78 -8.77 37.46
N LEU A 216 -5.52 -8.24 36.49
CA LEU A 216 -6.57 -7.24 36.69
C LEU A 216 -6.19 -6.01 37.52
N VAL A 217 -5.43 -5.07 36.95
CA VAL A 217 -5.44 -3.69 37.47
C VAL A 217 -5.36 -2.71 36.29
N CYS A 218 -6.44 -1.96 36.10
CA CYS A 218 -6.39 -0.64 35.47
C CYS A 218 -5.42 0.21 36.28
N ILE A 219 -4.22 0.47 35.76
CA ILE A 219 -3.31 1.44 36.37
C ILE A 219 -3.37 2.70 35.52
N ASP A 220 -4.09 3.68 36.05
CA ASP A 220 -3.93 5.08 35.72
C ASP A 220 -2.48 5.53 36.02
N PHE A 221 -1.87 6.16 35.02
CA PHE A 221 -0.99 7.34 35.13
C PHE A 221 -0.17 7.49 36.43
N PHE A 222 1.12 7.09 36.43
CA PHE A 222 2.23 7.90 36.99
C PHE A 222 3.63 7.32 36.63
N VAL A 223 4.31 8.01 35.71
CA VAL A 223 5.77 8.27 35.62
C VAL A 223 6.75 7.09 35.80
N LEU A 224 7.10 6.43 34.68
CA LEU A 224 8.48 5.99 34.45
C LEU A 224 9.13 7.02 33.49
N PRO A 225 10.21 7.72 33.86
CA PRO A 225 10.83 8.75 33.01
C PRO A 225 11.33 8.21 31.65
N ASP A 226 11.48 6.89 31.52
CA ASP A 226 11.98 6.18 30.33
C ASP A 226 10.88 5.89 29.28
N ILE A 227 9.60 5.78 29.68
CA ILE A 227 8.57 5.31 28.74
C ILE A 227 8.21 6.33 27.66
N LYS A 228 8.15 7.61 28.03
CA LYS A 228 7.85 8.68 27.08
C LYS A 228 8.95 8.80 26.03
N GLU A 229 10.20 8.72 26.48
CA GLU A 229 11.37 8.73 25.59
C GLU A 229 11.37 7.51 24.66
N GLN A 230 11.01 6.32 25.15
CA GLN A 230 10.87 5.13 24.30
C GLN A 230 9.74 5.25 23.27
N ILE A 231 8.59 5.81 23.64
CA ILE A 231 7.48 6.08 22.72
C ILE A 231 7.92 7.05 21.62
N GLU A 232 8.62 8.13 21.98
CA GLU A 232 9.15 9.12 21.04
C GLU A 232 10.21 8.51 20.12
N ARG A 233 11.14 7.71 20.66
CA ARG A 233 12.16 7.00 19.88
C ARG A 233 11.56 5.98 18.93
N LEU A 234 10.60 5.17 19.37
CA LEU A 234 9.90 4.20 18.51
C LEU A 234 9.13 4.91 17.40
N THR A 235 8.46 6.01 17.72
CA THR A 235 7.75 6.81 16.72
C THR A 235 8.72 7.35 15.68
N ALA A 236 9.83 7.95 16.10
CA ALA A 236 10.87 8.46 15.20
C ALA A 236 11.47 7.35 14.32
N ALA A 237 11.74 6.17 14.89
CA ALA A 237 12.26 5.02 14.14
C ALA A 237 11.27 4.51 13.09
N ILE A 238 9.96 4.51 13.39
CA ILE A 238 8.91 4.16 12.42
C ILE A 238 8.86 5.20 11.29
N GLN A 239 8.92 6.49 11.63
CA GLN A 239 8.81 7.59 10.67
C GLN A 239 10.04 7.74 9.77
N ASP A 240 11.26 7.46 10.25
CA ASP A 240 12.52 7.58 9.49
C ASP A 240 13.06 6.23 8.96
N ALA A 241 12.24 5.17 8.99
CA ALA A 241 12.68 3.83 8.59
C ALA A 241 13.20 3.75 7.14
N ASP A 242 12.66 4.55 6.22
CA ASP A 242 13.18 4.66 4.85
C ASP A 242 14.56 5.31 4.82
N GLY A 243 14.75 6.38 5.61
CA GLY A 243 16.03 7.07 5.76
C GLY A 243 17.12 6.15 6.29
N ASP A 244 16.81 5.33 7.30
CA ASP A 244 17.73 4.32 7.84
C ASP A 244 18.19 3.32 6.77
N ILE A 245 17.27 2.82 5.95
CA ILE A 245 17.59 1.84 4.91
C ILE A 245 18.43 2.48 3.79
N ILE A 246 18.09 3.71 3.38
CA ILE A 246 18.87 4.43 2.37
C ILE A 246 20.30 4.68 2.86
N ARG A 247 20.46 5.08 4.13
CA ARG A 247 21.78 5.23 4.78
C ARG A 247 22.53 3.90 4.83
N ALA A 248 21.87 2.81 5.23
CA ALA A 248 22.46 1.47 5.28
C ALA A 248 22.90 0.96 3.90
N LYS A 249 22.14 1.26 2.85
CA LYS A 249 22.48 0.96 1.46
C LYS A 249 23.51 1.92 0.84
N ARG A 250 24.04 2.87 1.62
CA ARG A 250 24.98 3.92 1.15
C ARG A 250 24.42 4.68 -0.06
N GLY A 251 23.13 4.96 -0.06
CA GLY A 251 22.42 5.61 -1.16
C GLY A 251 22.22 4.74 -2.41
N ARG A 252 22.59 3.45 -2.39
CA ARG A 252 22.39 2.52 -3.51
C ARG A 252 21.01 1.87 -3.48
N GLY A 253 20.00 2.71 -3.62
CA GLY A 253 18.60 2.30 -3.78
C GLY A 253 17.75 2.41 -2.51
N ILE A 254 16.45 2.19 -2.72
CA ILE A 254 15.38 2.34 -1.72
C ILE A 254 14.97 0.98 -1.13
N PRO A 255 14.11 0.93 -0.10
CA PRO A 255 13.53 -0.31 0.38
C PRO A 255 12.73 -1.02 -0.72
N THR A 256 13.00 -2.31 -0.92
CA THR A 256 12.36 -3.10 -2.00
C THR A 256 11.68 -4.34 -1.44
N LEU A 257 12.42 -5.21 -0.76
CA LEU A 257 11.90 -6.50 -0.27
C LEU A 257 10.80 -6.33 0.78
N SER A 258 10.99 -5.45 1.76
CA SER A 258 9.98 -5.17 2.79
C SER A 258 8.71 -4.54 2.20
N VAL A 259 8.88 -3.64 1.23
CA VAL A 259 7.76 -3.01 0.50
C VAL A 259 7.00 -4.07 -0.31
N ALA A 260 7.69 -4.96 -1.02
CA ALA A 260 7.08 -6.05 -1.75
C ALA A 260 6.32 -7.02 -0.82
N PHE A 261 6.86 -7.29 0.37
CA PHE A 261 6.17 -8.07 1.40
C PHE A 261 4.87 -7.40 1.85
N ALA A 262 4.93 -6.13 2.22
CA ALA A 262 3.78 -5.37 2.69
C ALA A 262 2.70 -5.21 1.60
N ALA A 263 3.12 -4.90 0.37
CA ALA A 263 2.23 -4.83 -0.80
C ALA A 263 1.55 -6.16 -1.09
N THR A 264 2.29 -7.27 -1.00
CA THR A 264 1.71 -8.61 -1.17
C THR A 264 0.70 -8.91 -0.07
N ARG A 265 1.02 -8.62 1.20
CA ARG A 265 0.09 -8.80 2.32
C ARG A 265 -1.21 -8.03 2.08
N PHE A 266 -1.11 -6.76 1.69
CA PHE A 266 -2.28 -5.93 1.40
C PHE A 266 -3.09 -6.47 0.22
N ALA A 267 -2.44 -6.86 -0.87
CA ALA A 267 -3.09 -7.47 -2.04
C ALA A 267 -3.81 -8.79 -1.69
N ILE A 268 -3.24 -9.61 -0.82
CA ILE A 268 -3.90 -10.83 -0.33
C ILE A 268 -5.12 -10.45 0.51
N SER A 269 -5.05 -9.41 1.34
CA SER A 269 -6.21 -8.88 2.07
C SER A 269 -7.30 -8.39 1.12
N LEU A 270 -6.97 -7.65 0.05
CA LEU A 270 -7.93 -7.31 -1.00
C LEU A 270 -8.57 -8.57 -1.61
N ALA A 271 -7.78 -9.59 -1.97
CA ALA A 271 -8.31 -10.84 -2.53
C ALA A 271 -9.23 -11.60 -1.55
N ARG A 272 -8.94 -11.55 -0.24
CA ARG A 272 -9.81 -12.09 0.81
C ARG A 272 -11.12 -11.31 0.91
N GLY A 273 -11.06 -9.98 0.84
CA GLY A 273 -12.24 -9.11 0.82
C GLY A 273 -13.12 -9.36 -0.40
N ILE A 274 -12.53 -9.52 -1.59
CA ILE A 274 -13.28 -9.87 -2.80
C ILE A 274 -13.99 -11.23 -2.67
N ASN A 275 -13.34 -12.19 -2.01
CA ASN A 275 -13.94 -13.49 -1.70
C ASN A 275 -15.06 -13.46 -0.65
N GLY A 276 -15.40 -12.29 -0.10
CA GLY A 276 -16.41 -12.15 0.94
C GLY A 276 -15.98 -12.77 2.27
N GLN A 277 -14.68 -12.92 2.52
CA GLN A 277 -14.21 -13.32 3.83
C GLN A 277 -14.58 -12.22 4.84
N PRO A 278 -15.24 -12.55 5.96
CA PRO A 278 -15.62 -11.54 6.94
C PRO A 278 -14.39 -10.96 7.63
N SER A 279 -14.52 -9.72 8.12
CA SER A 279 -13.57 -9.09 9.04
C SER A 279 -12.15 -8.92 8.48
N VAL A 280 -12.01 -8.66 7.19
CA VAL A 280 -10.72 -8.28 6.60
C VAL A 280 -10.45 -6.80 6.87
N VAL A 281 -9.60 -6.52 7.86
CA VAL A 281 -9.26 -5.16 8.28
C VAL A 281 -7.80 -4.85 7.95
N GLU A 282 -7.55 -3.72 7.31
CA GLU A 282 -6.20 -3.18 7.05
C GLU A 282 -6.20 -1.67 7.27
N CYS A 283 -5.03 -1.09 7.55
CA CYS A 283 -4.83 0.35 7.40
C CYS A 283 -4.50 0.66 5.95
N ALA A 284 -5.18 1.64 5.35
CA ALA A 284 -4.89 2.12 4.01
C ALA A 284 -5.20 3.61 3.87
N TYR A 285 -4.41 4.32 3.09
CA TYR A 285 -4.64 5.73 2.77
C TYR A 285 -5.71 5.86 1.69
N VAL A 286 -6.89 6.32 2.05
CA VAL A 286 -8.07 6.36 1.18
C VAL A 286 -8.74 7.72 1.24
N ALA A 287 -9.57 8.05 0.26
CA ALA A 287 -10.49 9.18 0.37
C ALA A 287 -11.42 8.93 1.56
N SER A 288 -11.44 9.86 2.50
CA SER A 288 -12.02 9.66 3.83
C SER A 288 -12.42 10.99 4.46
N GLU A 289 -13.50 10.98 5.22
CA GLU A 289 -13.99 12.12 6.03
C GLU A 289 -13.72 11.91 7.53
N VAL A 290 -12.94 10.88 7.89
CA VAL A 290 -12.63 10.54 9.30
C VAL A 290 -11.99 11.71 10.05
N VAL A 291 -11.18 12.51 9.35
CA VAL A 291 -10.63 13.79 9.85
C VAL A 291 -11.13 14.90 8.95
N GLN A 292 -12.07 15.72 9.43
CA GLN A 292 -12.76 16.75 8.64
C GLN A 292 -11.83 17.74 7.92
N ALA A 293 -10.61 17.93 8.41
CA ALA A 293 -9.64 18.86 7.84
C ALA A 293 -8.94 18.34 6.56
N VAL A 294 -9.01 17.04 6.26
CA VAL A 294 -8.30 16.39 5.14
C VAL A 294 -9.20 15.40 4.41
N ASN A 295 -9.18 15.44 3.07
CA ASN A 295 -10.07 14.60 2.25
C ASN A 295 -9.53 13.17 2.04
N TYR A 296 -8.30 12.91 2.47
CA TYR A 296 -7.61 11.63 2.33
C TYR A 296 -6.85 11.34 3.61
N PHE A 297 -7.00 10.12 4.12
CA PHE A 297 -6.42 9.74 5.40
C PHE A 297 -6.26 8.22 5.52
N SER A 298 -5.17 7.78 6.13
CA SER A 298 -4.92 6.38 6.49
C SER A 298 -5.60 6.08 7.81
N SER A 299 -6.50 5.11 7.80
CA SER A 299 -7.18 4.61 9.00
C SER A 299 -7.55 3.14 8.81
N PRO A 300 -7.88 2.40 9.88
CA PRO A 300 -8.38 1.04 9.73
C PRO A 300 -9.69 1.02 8.93
N ILE A 301 -9.73 0.20 7.89
CA ILE A 301 -10.88 0.02 7.01
C ILE A 301 -11.28 -1.45 6.94
N LEU A 302 -12.58 -1.71 6.84
CA LEU A 302 -13.10 -3.03 6.50
C LEU A 302 -13.15 -3.17 4.98
N ILE A 303 -12.48 -4.19 4.45
CA ILE A 303 -12.41 -4.49 3.02
C ILE A 303 -13.46 -5.54 2.67
N GLY A 304 -14.18 -5.33 1.57
CA GLY A 304 -15.14 -6.27 1.01
C GLY A 304 -15.10 -6.39 -0.51
N PRO A 305 -16.18 -6.96 -1.10
CA PRO A 305 -16.25 -7.27 -2.52
C PRO A 305 -16.02 -6.10 -3.47
N ASP A 306 -16.54 -4.93 -3.10
CA ASP A 306 -16.51 -3.72 -3.93
C ASP A 306 -15.56 -2.64 -3.40
N GLY A 307 -14.60 -3.03 -2.54
CA GLY A 307 -13.60 -2.13 -1.96
C GLY A 307 -13.84 -1.86 -0.47
N VAL A 308 -13.73 -0.60 -0.05
CA VAL A 308 -13.99 -0.19 1.35
C VAL A 308 -15.47 -0.40 1.67
N MET A 309 -15.77 -1.28 2.63
CA MET A 309 -17.12 -1.47 3.18
C MET A 309 -17.43 -0.52 4.33
N GLU A 310 -16.46 -0.30 5.21
CA GLU A 310 -16.63 0.49 6.42
C GLU A 310 -15.33 1.21 6.78
N TYR A 311 -15.45 2.46 7.19
CA TYR A 311 -14.38 3.24 7.77
C TYR A 311 -14.48 3.12 9.29
N LEU A 312 -13.52 2.45 9.94
CA LEU A 312 -13.59 2.15 11.38
C LEU A 312 -13.23 3.36 12.25
N GLY A 313 -12.95 4.51 11.63
CA GLY A 313 -12.59 5.74 12.30
C GLY A 313 -11.20 5.74 12.92
N LEU A 314 -10.93 6.75 13.73
CA LEU A 314 -9.69 6.82 14.51
C LEU A 314 -9.83 5.95 15.76
N PRO A 315 -8.82 5.11 16.06
CA PRO A 315 -8.72 4.47 17.37
C PRO A 315 -8.66 5.51 18.50
N LYS A 316 -8.88 5.08 19.75
CA LYS A 316 -8.66 5.98 20.90
C LYS A 316 -7.17 6.33 20.99
N MET A 317 -6.86 7.62 20.93
CA MET A 317 -5.49 8.15 20.92
C MET A 317 -5.13 8.82 22.25
N SER A 318 -3.85 8.75 22.61
CA SER A 318 -3.20 9.49 23.70
C SER A 318 -2.96 10.96 23.33
N GLU A 319 -2.61 11.79 24.31
CA GLU A 319 -2.28 13.21 24.07
C GLU A 319 -1.12 13.39 23.09
N TYR A 320 -0.07 12.56 23.21
CA TYR A 320 1.07 12.56 22.30
C TYR A 320 0.66 12.26 20.84
N GLU A 321 -0.16 11.23 20.63
CA GLU A 321 -0.66 10.85 19.30
C GLU A 321 -1.58 11.92 18.70
N ASN A 322 -2.39 12.59 19.52
CA ASN A 322 -3.20 13.74 19.09
C ASN A 322 -2.33 14.94 18.68
N CYS A 323 -1.21 15.17 19.35
CA CYS A 323 -0.23 16.18 18.94
C CYS A 323 0.40 15.83 17.58
N LEU A 324 0.81 14.57 17.38
CA LEU A 324 1.31 14.10 16.08
C LEU A 324 0.28 14.29 14.97
N LEU A 325 -0.99 13.94 15.23
CA LEU A 325 -2.08 14.16 14.28
C LEU A 325 -2.24 15.64 13.92
N SER A 326 -2.22 16.51 14.91
CA SER A 326 -2.33 17.97 14.71
C SER A 326 -1.20 18.52 13.85
N SER A 327 0.03 18.02 14.03
CA SER A 327 1.19 18.38 13.22
C SER A 327 1.17 17.76 11.81
N ALA A 328 0.59 16.57 11.64
CA ALA A 328 0.49 15.89 10.36
C ALA A 328 -0.55 16.51 9.41
N ILE A 329 -1.65 17.04 9.94
CA ILE A 329 -2.76 17.62 9.16
C ILE A 329 -2.28 18.66 8.12
N PRO A 330 -1.50 19.71 8.46
CA PRO A 330 -1.09 20.70 7.46
C PRO A 330 -0.20 20.09 6.36
N ILE A 331 0.67 19.13 6.71
CA ILE A 331 1.52 18.44 5.73
C ILE A 331 0.67 17.62 4.76
N LEU A 332 -0.31 16.87 5.29
CA LEU A 332 -1.26 16.11 4.48
C LEU A 332 -2.10 17.01 3.57
N GLN A 333 -2.53 18.16 4.06
CA GLN A 333 -3.27 19.13 3.24
C GLN A 333 -2.43 19.60 2.06
N ASP A 334 -1.15 19.89 2.28
CA ASP A 334 -0.25 20.35 1.22
C ASP A 334 0.11 19.25 0.23
N ASP A 335 0.34 18.01 0.70
CA ASP A 335 0.54 16.84 -0.16
C ASP A 335 -0.68 16.56 -1.05
N VAL A 336 -1.89 16.65 -0.47
CA VAL A 336 -3.14 16.49 -1.22
C VAL A 336 -3.29 17.63 -2.22
N LYS A 337 -3.12 18.89 -1.81
CA LYS A 337 -3.17 20.04 -2.73
C LYS A 337 -2.19 19.88 -3.89
N ARG A 338 -0.97 19.38 -3.64
CA ARG A 338 0.04 19.13 -4.69
C ARG A 338 -0.48 18.16 -5.74
N GLY A 339 -1.08 17.04 -5.33
CA GLY A 339 -1.68 16.07 -6.24
C GLY A 339 -2.87 16.63 -7.02
N LEU A 340 -3.75 17.38 -6.35
CA LEU A 340 -4.92 18.02 -6.99
C LEU A 340 -4.49 19.09 -8.00
N TYR A 341 -3.47 19.89 -7.66
CA TYR A 341 -2.89 20.91 -8.53
C TYR A 341 -2.28 20.29 -9.80
N PHE A 342 -1.57 19.17 -9.67
CA PHE A 342 -1.04 18.45 -10.84
C PHE A 342 -2.15 18.06 -11.83
N VAL A 343 -3.30 17.58 -11.34
CA VAL A 343 -4.40 17.16 -12.20
C VAL A 343 -5.14 18.34 -12.82
N HIS A 344 -5.42 19.40 -12.05
CA HIS A 344 -6.30 20.50 -12.48
C HIS A 344 -5.57 21.72 -13.05
N GLY A 345 -4.28 21.90 -12.77
CA GLY A 345 -3.52 23.12 -13.08
C GLY A 345 -3.81 24.31 -12.17
N GLU A 346 -4.80 24.18 -11.26
CA GLU A 346 -5.20 25.15 -10.25
C GLU A 346 -5.51 24.42 -8.93
N PRO A 347 -5.31 25.04 -7.76
CA PRO A 347 -5.72 24.44 -6.49
C PRO A 347 -7.25 24.38 -6.43
N PRO A 348 -7.85 23.27 -5.91
CA PRO A 348 -9.30 23.14 -5.83
C PRO A 348 -9.90 24.22 -4.92
N PRO A 349 -11.16 24.62 -5.16
CA PRO A 349 -11.86 25.54 -4.26
C PRO A 349 -11.98 24.90 -2.88
N ILE A 350 -11.57 25.64 -1.85
CA ILE A 350 -11.76 25.26 -0.45
C ILE A 350 -13.27 25.13 -0.23
N MET A 351 -13.76 23.95 0.12
CA MET A 351 -15.15 23.79 0.59
C MET A 351 -15.27 24.44 1.96
N THR A 352 -15.49 25.75 2.00
CA THR A 352 -15.93 26.43 3.21
C THR A 352 -17.41 26.13 3.40
N SER A 353 -17.76 25.47 4.50
CA SER A 353 -19.13 25.17 4.87
C SER A 353 -19.88 26.45 5.24
N THR A 354 -20.38 27.19 4.27
CA THR A 354 -21.38 28.25 4.46
C THR A 354 -22.20 28.44 3.20
N SER A 355 -23.34 27.76 3.10
CA SER A 355 -24.65 28.39 2.96
C SER A 355 -25.70 27.36 2.55
N THR A 356 -26.84 27.50 3.21
CA THR A 356 -28.10 26.79 3.06
C THR A 356 -28.53 26.61 1.60
N GLY A 357 -28.63 25.36 1.16
CA GLY A 357 -29.29 24.97 -0.07
C GLY A 357 -29.76 23.53 0.02
N LEU A 358 -31.04 23.33 0.33
CA LEU A 358 -31.69 22.02 0.33
C LEU A 358 -31.60 21.41 -1.09
N HIS A 359 -30.75 20.39 -1.27
CA HIS A 359 -31.00 19.35 -2.27
C HIS A 359 -30.66 18.00 -1.65
N SER A 360 -31.70 17.27 -1.28
CA SER A 360 -31.62 15.89 -0.82
C SER A 360 -31.15 14.99 -1.97
N ALA A 361 -29.87 14.64 -1.99
CA ALA A 361 -29.39 13.49 -2.74
C ALA A 361 -29.67 12.24 -1.89
N THR A 362 -30.83 11.62 -2.12
CA THR A 362 -31.17 10.32 -1.57
C THR A 362 -30.35 9.26 -2.29
N TRP A 363 -29.42 8.63 -1.57
CA TRP A 363 -28.61 7.52 -2.05
C TRP A 363 -29.50 6.28 -2.22
N TYR A 364 -29.81 5.91 -3.47
CA TYR A 364 -30.45 4.64 -3.76
C TYR A 364 -29.40 3.52 -3.83
N TYR A 365 -29.29 2.74 -2.76
CA TYR A 365 -28.62 1.44 -2.77
C TYR A 365 -29.48 0.44 -3.56
N SER A 366 -29.11 0.16 -4.83
CA SER A 366 -29.72 -0.96 -5.55
C SER A 366 -29.03 -2.26 -5.14
N HIS A 367 -29.75 -3.10 -4.39
CA HIS A 367 -29.33 -4.46 -4.06
C HIS A 367 -29.43 -5.34 -5.31
N HIS A 368 -28.31 -5.54 -6.01
CA HIS A 368 -28.21 -6.58 -7.03
C HIS A 368 -27.47 -7.80 -6.47
N VAL A 369 -28.25 -8.84 -6.20
CA VAL A 369 -27.77 -10.19 -5.91
C VAL A 369 -27.20 -10.78 -7.20
N PHE A 370 -25.90 -11.09 -7.23
CA PHE A 370 -25.27 -11.83 -8.33
C PHE A 370 -24.52 -13.08 -7.82
N PRO A 371 -24.43 -14.15 -8.64
CA PRO A 371 -24.07 -15.48 -8.19
C PRO A 371 -22.56 -15.70 -8.09
N ARG A 372 -22.17 -16.50 -7.10
CA ARG A 372 -20.79 -16.95 -6.80
C ARG A 372 -20.16 -17.63 -8.01
N LEU A 373 -19.09 -17.04 -8.57
CA LEU A 373 -18.14 -17.74 -9.46
C LEU A 373 -16.71 -17.27 -9.18
N SER A 374 -15.81 -18.25 -9.00
CA SER A 374 -14.45 -18.13 -8.47
C SER A 374 -13.39 -17.91 -9.55
N GLY A 375 -12.54 -16.89 -9.39
CA GLY A 375 -11.25 -16.71 -10.09
C GLY A 375 -10.83 -15.24 -10.19
N TYR A 376 -9.69 -14.86 -9.60
CA TYR A 376 -9.18 -13.48 -9.59
C TYR A 376 -7.88 -13.32 -10.36
N VAL A 377 -7.80 -12.21 -11.10
CA VAL A 377 -6.70 -11.83 -11.98
C VAL A 377 -6.04 -10.57 -11.44
N PHE A 378 -4.71 -10.58 -11.41
CA PHE A 378 -3.87 -9.57 -10.79
C PHE A 378 -2.95 -8.93 -11.82
N CYS A 379 -2.77 -7.60 -11.78
CA CYS A 379 -1.73 -6.92 -12.57
C CYS A 379 -0.72 -6.24 -11.64
N GLN A 380 0.55 -6.66 -11.69
CA GLN A 380 1.65 -6.05 -10.96
C GLN A 380 2.57 -5.30 -11.93
N PHE A 381 2.85 -4.03 -11.65
CA PHE A 381 3.85 -3.26 -12.37
C PHE A 381 5.23 -3.57 -11.76
N THR A 382 6.33 -3.71 -12.50
CA THR A 382 7.65 -4.01 -11.89
C THR A 382 8.78 -3.28 -12.60
N ASN A 383 9.31 -2.21 -12.01
CA ASN A 383 10.46 -1.51 -12.55
C ASN A 383 11.71 -2.42 -12.46
N THR A 384 12.12 -2.98 -13.60
CA THR A 384 13.34 -3.78 -13.73
C THR A 384 14.51 -2.90 -14.21
N THR A 385 15.16 -2.16 -13.30
CA THR A 385 16.49 -1.62 -13.59
C THR A 385 17.56 -2.69 -13.34
N GLN A 386 18.08 -3.26 -14.43
CA GLN A 386 19.27 -4.12 -14.39
C GLN A 386 20.47 -3.33 -13.83
N SER A 387 21.09 -3.87 -12.79
CA SER A 387 22.45 -3.53 -12.39
C SER A 387 23.38 -3.70 -13.60
N THR A 388 23.96 -2.60 -14.06
CA THR A 388 25.00 -2.59 -15.09
C THR A 388 26.22 -3.39 -14.60
N TYR A 389 26.41 -4.57 -15.19
CA TYR A 389 27.63 -5.35 -15.05
C TYR A 389 28.78 -4.58 -15.75
N HIS A 390 29.60 -3.88 -14.96
CA HIS A 390 30.87 -3.36 -15.46
C HIS A 390 31.81 -4.54 -15.76
N ARG A 391 32.09 -4.72 -17.06
CA ARG A 391 33.07 -5.67 -17.59
C ARG A 391 34.47 -5.10 -17.38
N GLU A 392 35.05 -5.31 -16.20
CA GLU A 392 36.50 -5.13 -16.02
C GLU A 392 37.23 -6.42 -16.40
N THR A 393 37.79 -6.42 -17.60
CA THR A 393 38.85 -7.34 -17.99
C THR A 393 40.11 -7.03 -17.18
N ARG A 394 40.48 -7.86 -16.20
CA ARG A 394 41.87 -7.98 -15.71
C ARG A 394 42.11 -9.31 -14.97
N GLY A 395 43.00 -10.11 -15.55
CA GLY A 395 43.98 -10.93 -14.83
C GLY A 395 43.49 -12.09 -13.97
N VAL A 396 43.52 -13.29 -14.54
CA VAL A 396 43.52 -14.57 -13.82
C VAL A 396 44.58 -14.59 -12.71
N LYS A 397 44.15 -14.79 -11.47
CA LYS A 397 44.88 -15.58 -10.46
C LYS A 397 43.85 -16.35 -9.62
N THR A 398 43.91 -17.66 -9.76
CA THR A 398 43.22 -18.64 -8.94
C THR A 398 43.75 -18.57 -7.52
N ASP A 399 42.87 -18.40 -6.52
CA ASP A 399 43.16 -18.87 -5.18
C ASP A 399 41.93 -19.51 -4.53
N ARG A 400 42.15 -20.64 -3.89
CA ARG A 400 41.13 -21.51 -3.30
C ARG A 400 40.77 -20.96 -1.92
N GLY A 401 39.50 -20.65 -1.69
CA GLY A 401 39.00 -20.23 -0.39
C GLY A 401 37.57 -20.69 -0.17
N SER A 402 37.42 -21.91 0.36
CA SER A 402 36.17 -22.44 0.91
C SER A 402 35.65 -21.53 2.03
N THR A 403 34.42 -21.03 1.91
CA THR A 403 33.73 -20.35 3.01
C THR A 403 32.57 -21.22 3.46
N SER A 404 32.75 -21.82 4.63
CA SER A 404 31.78 -22.64 5.37
C SER A 404 30.69 -21.77 5.97
N ILE A 405 29.43 -22.20 5.80
CA ILE A 405 28.27 -21.68 6.52
C ILE A 405 28.34 -22.25 7.94
N VAL A 406 28.53 -21.38 8.93
CA VAL A 406 28.38 -21.73 10.36
C VAL A 406 26.96 -21.33 10.77
N THR A 407 26.07 -22.30 10.84
CA THR A 407 24.83 -22.21 11.62
C THR A 407 25.20 -22.53 13.06
N ARG A 408 24.98 -21.59 13.99
CA ARG A 408 24.93 -21.91 15.42
C ARG A 408 23.50 -22.31 15.75
N GLU A 409 23.40 -23.48 16.39
CA GLU A 409 22.20 -24.03 17.05
C GLU A 409 21.67 -23.10 18.14
#